data_AF-A0AAN4YGG9-F1
#
_entry.id   AF-A0AAN4YGG9-F1
#
_cell.length_a   1.000
_cell.length_b   1.000
_cell.length_c   1.000
_cell.angle_alpha   90.00
_cell.angle_beta   90.00
_cell.angle_gamma   90.00
#
_symmetry.space_group_name_H-M   'P 1'
#
loop_
_entity.id
_entity.type
_entity.pdbx_description
1 polymer ?
#
loop_
_entity_poly.entity_id
_entity_poly.type
_entity_poly.pdbx_seq_one_letter_code
_entity_poly.pdbx_strand_id
1 'polypeptide(L)'
;MAVHDIEKGPGRAPQEDAGQKAPGFVTDPLGSNTPFVNADKLARNLSARQVQMIAIGGTIGTGLFLGTGKALATGGPASMLIAYAICGGIVFVTMLSLGEMASFIPVAGSFCTFAG
;
A
#
# COMPACT_ATOMS: atom_id res chain seq x y z
N MET A 1 -36.25 -16.02 -30.23
CA MET A 1 -34.84 -16.47 -30.20
C MET A 1 -33.98 -15.20 -30.13
N ALA A 2 -34.03 -14.39 -29.07
CA ALA A 2 -33.57 -14.63 -27.70
C ALA A 2 -32.05 -14.84 -27.60
N VAL A 3 -31.28 -13.76 -27.81
CA VAL A 3 -29.88 -13.63 -27.34
C VAL A 3 -29.65 -12.17 -26.93
N HIS A 4 -30.33 -11.68 -25.88
CA HIS A 4 -30.04 -10.37 -25.28
C HIS A 4 -30.15 -10.36 -23.74
N ASP A 5 -30.15 -11.52 -23.06
CA ASP A 5 -30.54 -11.63 -21.64
C ASP A 5 -29.64 -12.51 -20.73
N ILE A 6 -28.31 -12.46 -20.86
CA ILE A 6 -27.37 -13.02 -19.85
C ILE A 6 -26.12 -12.12 -19.93
N GLU A 7 -25.87 -11.14 -19.07
CA GLU A 7 -25.38 -11.31 -17.69
C GLU A 7 -25.54 -9.96 -16.94
N LYS A 8 -26.76 -9.66 -16.52
CA LYS A 8 -26.99 -8.60 -15.52
C LYS A 8 -26.63 -9.20 -14.16
N GLY A 9 -25.37 -9.03 -13.73
CA GLY A 9 -24.90 -9.47 -12.43
C GLY A 9 -25.81 -8.98 -11.29
N PRO A 10 -26.00 -9.77 -10.23
CA PRO A 10 -27.00 -9.51 -9.21
C PRO A 10 -26.68 -8.19 -8.49
N GLY A 11 -27.70 -7.33 -8.43
CA GLY A 11 -27.65 -6.07 -7.68
C GLY A 11 -27.27 -6.33 -6.23
N ARG A 12 -26.35 -5.51 -5.72
CA ARG A 12 -25.98 -5.51 -4.31
C ARG A 12 -27.24 -5.26 -3.49
N ALA A 13 -27.60 -6.24 -2.66
CA ALA A 13 -28.65 -6.08 -1.66
C ALA A 13 -28.31 -4.87 -0.77
N PRO A 14 -29.31 -4.12 -0.28
CA PRO A 14 -29.10 -3.09 0.73
C PRO A 14 -28.43 -3.73 1.95
N GLN A 15 -27.26 -3.24 2.32
CA GLN A 15 -26.62 -3.57 3.58
C GLN A 15 -27.47 -2.94 4.69
N GLU A 16 -28.25 -3.79 5.36
CA GLU A 16 -29.10 -3.42 6.49
C GLU A 16 -28.22 -2.97 7.66
N ASP A 17 -28.40 -1.72 8.06
CA ASP A 17 -27.80 -1.10 9.23
C ASP A 17 -28.47 -1.66 10.50
N ALA A 18 -27.77 -2.56 11.18
CA ALA A 18 -28.18 -3.00 12.51
C ALA A 18 -26.96 -3.34 13.39
N GLY A 19 -26.53 -2.34 14.16
CA GLY A 19 -25.85 -2.58 15.44
C GLY A 19 -24.39 -2.17 15.48
N GLN A 20 -24.16 -0.87 15.72
CA GLN A 20 -22.95 -0.37 16.37
C GLN A 20 -22.76 -1.09 17.72
N LYS A 21 -22.08 -2.23 17.72
CA LYS A 21 -21.53 -2.83 18.95
C LYS A 21 -20.19 -2.14 19.22
N ALA A 22 -20.16 -1.37 20.31
CA ALA A 22 -18.97 -0.71 20.86
C ALA A 22 -17.74 -1.65 20.85
N PRO A 23 -16.51 -1.12 20.78
CA PRO A 23 -15.30 -1.94 20.80
C PRO A 23 -15.36 -2.90 21.99
N GLY A 24 -15.45 -4.20 21.69
CA GLY A 24 -15.53 -5.25 22.69
C GLY A 24 -14.22 -5.26 23.46
N PHE A 25 -14.31 -4.98 24.75
CA PHE A 25 -13.20 -5.05 25.67
C PHE A 25 -13.15 -6.48 26.26
N VAL A 26 -12.04 -7.21 26.08
CA VAL A 26 -11.80 -8.48 26.78
C VAL A 26 -10.77 -8.25 27.86
N THR A 27 -11.15 -8.48 29.12
CA THR A 27 -10.25 -8.52 30.27
C THR A 27 -9.40 -9.78 30.19
N ASP A 28 -8.10 -9.63 29.94
CA ASP A 28 -7.14 -10.68 30.27
C ASP A 28 -7.16 -10.93 31.79
N PRO A 29 -6.77 -12.11 32.30
CA PRO A 29 -6.72 -12.39 33.74
C PRO A 29 -5.86 -11.41 34.57
N LEU A 30 -5.06 -10.57 33.90
CA LEU A 30 -4.19 -9.53 34.47
C LEU A 30 -4.85 -8.14 34.50
N GLY A 31 -6.13 -8.01 34.12
CA GLY A 31 -6.86 -6.74 34.16
C GLY A 31 -6.43 -5.71 33.11
N SER A 32 -5.59 -6.10 32.14
CA SER A 32 -5.15 -5.21 31.06
C SER A 32 -6.28 -4.88 30.11
N ASN A 33 -6.51 -3.57 29.91
CA ASN A 33 -7.51 -3.08 28.99
C ASN A 33 -6.98 -2.92 27.55
N THR A 34 -6.74 -4.01 26.82
CA THR A 34 -6.25 -3.90 25.44
C THR A 34 -7.39 -3.80 24.42
N PRO A 35 -7.51 -2.70 23.66
CA PRO A 35 -8.47 -2.62 22.56
C PRO A 35 -8.04 -3.54 21.41
N PHE A 36 -8.87 -4.54 21.09
CA PHE A 36 -8.68 -5.40 19.92
C PHE A 36 -9.19 -4.67 18.67
N VAL A 37 -8.27 -4.08 17.91
CA VAL A 37 -8.57 -3.47 16.61
C VAL A 37 -8.81 -4.60 15.60
N ASN A 38 -10.07 -4.83 15.23
CA ASN A 38 -10.42 -5.73 14.12
C ASN A 38 -9.92 -5.08 12.82
N ALA A 39 -8.77 -5.52 12.31
CA ALA A 39 -8.17 -5.00 11.07
C ALA A 39 -9.10 -5.12 9.85
N ASP A 40 -9.99 -6.13 9.84
CA ASP A 40 -10.99 -6.34 8.80
C ASP A 40 -12.11 -5.28 8.76
N LYS A 41 -12.19 -4.40 9.77
CA LYS A 41 -13.22 -3.34 9.86
C LYS A 41 -12.71 -1.95 9.46
N LEU A 42 -11.49 -1.85 8.93
CA LEU A 42 -10.98 -0.59 8.38
C LEU A 42 -11.66 -0.29 7.04
N ALA A 43 -12.21 0.92 6.92
CA ALA A 43 -12.78 1.39 5.66
C ALA A 43 -11.67 1.47 4.59
N ARG A 44 -11.68 0.53 3.64
CA ARG A 44 -10.78 0.53 2.46
C ARG A 44 -11.22 1.60 1.45
N ASN A 45 -11.15 2.87 1.83
CA ASN A 45 -11.60 4.02 1.04
C ASN A 45 -10.47 5.00 0.69
N LEU A 46 -9.21 4.54 0.64
CA LEU A 46 -8.14 5.37 0.07
C LEU A 46 -8.31 5.47 -1.44
N SER A 47 -8.57 6.68 -1.92
CA SER A 47 -8.60 6.98 -3.34
C SER A 47 -7.23 6.69 -3.97
N ALA A 48 -7.21 6.29 -5.24
CA ALA A 48 -5.98 6.08 -6.01
C ALA A 48 -5.02 7.28 -5.90
N ARG A 49 -5.56 8.51 -5.85
CA ARG A 49 -4.76 9.72 -5.67
C ARG A 49 -4.05 9.77 -4.30
N GLN A 50 -4.71 9.35 -3.22
CA GLN A 50 -4.11 9.33 -1.89
C GLN A 50 -2.99 8.29 -1.82
N VAL A 51 -3.20 7.12 -2.43
CA VAL A 51 -2.17 6.07 -2.51
C VAL A 51 -0.95 6.56 -3.29
N GLN A 52 -1.15 7.27 -4.40
CA GLN A 52 -0.06 7.88 -5.17
C GLN A 52 0.68 8.97 -4.37
N MET A 53 -0.03 9.80 -3.61
CA MET A 53 0.60 10.81 -2.75
C MET A 53 1.44 10.18 -1.63
N ILE A 54 0.99 9.05 -1.07
CA ILE A 54 1.76 8.29 -0.08
C ILE A 54 3.04 7.72 -0.73
N ALA A 55 2.92 7.16 -1.93
CA ALA A 55 4.07 6.63 -2.67
C ALA A 55 5.11 7.72 -2.99
N ILE A 56 4.67 8.89 -3.46
CA ILE A 56 5.55 10.03 -3.75
C ILE A 56 6.18 10.58 -2.46
N GLY A 57 5.39 10.71 -1.39
CA GLY A 57 5.87 11.22 -0.10
C GLY A 57 6.93 10.31 0.54
N GLY A 58 6.72 8.99 0.48
CA GLY A 58 7.67 8.00 0.99
C GLY A 58 8.96 7.93 0.18
N THR A 59 8.87 8.04 -1.15
CA THR A 59 10.03 7.92 -2.06
C THR A 59 10.89 9.17 -2.12
N ILE A 60 10.30 10.37 -2.09
CA ILE A 60 11.07 11.62 -2.05
C ILE A 60 11.66 11.81 -0.64
N GLY A 61 10.81 11.70 0.40
CA GLY A 61 11.20 11.65 1.82
C GLY A 61 12.30 12.62 2.27
N THR A 62 12.90 12.33 3.43
CA THR A 62 14.13 13.01 3.86
C THR A 62 15.39 12.32 3.33
N GLY A 63 15.27 11.05 2.91
CA GLY A 63 16.38 10.25 2.42
C GLY A 63 17.06 10.81 1.16
N LEU A 64 16.27 11.30 0.20
CA LEU A 64 16.81 11.96 -1.00
C LEU A 64 17.61 13.21 -0.61
N PHE A 65 17.10 14.04 0.29
CA PHE A 65 17.76 15.30 0.68
C PHE A 65 19.01 15.09 1.56
N LEU A 66 18.92 14.23 2.57
CA LEU A 66 20.05 13.90 3.46
C LEU A 66 21.16 13.16 2.71
N GLY A 67 20.80 12.22 1.83
CA GLY A 67 21.76 11.46 1.02
C GLY A 67 22.42 12.33 -0.05
N THR A 68 21.62 13.09 -0.82
CA THR A 68 22.13 13.90 -1.93
C THR A 68 23.01 15.04 -1.44
N GLY A 69 22.72 15.66 -0.29
CA GLY A 69 23.55 16.76 0.24
C GLY A 69 25.00 16.34 0.49
N LYS A 70 25.19 15.17 1.13
CA LYS A 70 26.54 14.63 1.38
C LYS A 70 27.22 14.15 0.10
N ALA A 71 26.45 13.49 -0.76
CA ALA A 71 26.97 12.88 -1.97
C ALA A 71 27.31 13.92 -3.06
N LEU A 72 26.62 15.05 -3.10
CA LEU A 72 26.94 16.20 -3.95
C LEU A 72 28.22 16.92 -3.48
N ALA A 73 28.42 17.04 -2.16
CA ALA A 73 29.62 17.64 -1.58
C ALA A 73 30.90 16.83 -1.84
N THR A 74 30.82 15.50 -1.89
CA THR A 74 31.99 14.62 -2.05
C THR A 74 32.21 14.14 -3.49
N GLY A 75 31.15 13.93 -4.28
CA GLY A 75 31.23 13.32 -5.61
C GLY A 75 31.11 14.30 -6.77
N GLY A 76 30.69 15.55 -6.53
CA GLY A 76 30.37 16.51 -7.58
C GLY A 76 29.06 16.19 -8.33
N PRO A 77 28.49 17.16 -9.07
CA PRO A 77 27.14 17.06 -9.64
C PRO A 77 27.01 16.01 -10.76
N ALA A 78 28.08 15.76 -11.53
CA ALA A 78 28.05 14.81 -12.64
C ALA A 78 27.93 13.35 -12.17
N SER A 79 28.67 12.97 -11.11
CA SER A 79 28.61 11.61 -10.57
C SER A 79 27.28 11.30 -9.90
N MET A 80 26.64 12.31 -9.27
CA MET A 80 25.31 12.18 -8.69
C MET A 80 24.24 11.83 -9.71
N LEU A 81 24.27 12.47 -10.89
CA LEU A 81 23.29 12.23 -11.94
C LEU A 81 23.46 10.81 -12.53
N ILE A 82 24.72 10.40 -12.78
CA ILE A 82 25.03 9.05 -13.29
C ILE A 82 24.62 7.98 -12.28
N ALA A 83 24.95 8.17 -11.00
CA ALA A 83 24.56 7.23 -9.94
C ALA A 83 23.04 7.14 -9.79
N TYR A 84 22.32 8.27 -9.86
CA TYR A 84 20.86 8.29 -9.81
C TYR A 84 20.23 7.58 -11.01
N ALA A 85 20.79 7.72 -12.22
CA ALA A 85 20.29 7.04 -13.41
C ALA A 85 20.48 5.51 -13.33
N ILE A 86 21.64 5.04 -12.85
CA ILE A 86 21.94 3.60 -12.72
C ILE A 86 21.07 2.98 -11.61
N CYS A 87 21.06 3.55 -10.42
CA CYS A 87 20.22 3.07 -9.31
C CYS A 87 18.73 3.15 -9.67
N GLY A 88 18.30 4.25 -10.29
CA GLY A 88 16.93 4.41 -10.78
C GLY A 88 16.55 3.32 -11.78
N GLY A 89 17.45 2.93 -12.69
CA GLY A 89 17.24 1.82 -13.63
C GLY A 89 17.03 0.47 -12.93
N ILE A 90 17.87 0.15 -11.94
CA ILE A 90 17.75 -1.10 -11.16
C ILE A 90 16.42 -1.12 -10.37
N VAL A 91 16.10 0.00 -9.71
CA VAL A 91 14.86 0.13 -8.94
C VAL A 91 13.64 0.09 -9.86
N PHE A 92 13.69 0.68 -11.05
CA PHE A 92 12.60 0.63 -12.03
C PHE A 92 12.28 -0.80 -12.46
N VAL A 93 13.29 -1.60 -12.80
CA VAL A 93 13.10 -3.01 -13.17
C VAL A 93 12.55 -3.84 -12.00
N THR A 94 13.04 -3.55 -10.79
CA THR A 94 12.54 -4.19 -9.56
C THR A 94 11.07 -3.85 -9.32
N MET A 95 10.69 -2.58 -9.47
CA MET A 95 9.31 -2.13 -9.26
C MET A 95 8.36 -2.65 -10.34
N LEU A 96 8.84 -2.79 -11.58
CA LEU A 96 8.09 -3.42 -12.66
C LEU A 96 7.78 -4.89 -12.33
N SER A 97 8.78 -5.63 -11.85
CA SER A 97 8.62 -7.04 -11.44
C SER A 97 7.71 -7.18 -10.22
N LEU A 98 7.83 -6.29 -9.23
CA LEU A 98 6.94 -6.23 -8.07
C LEU A 98 5.50 -5.86 -8.47
N GLY A 99 5.32 -5.04 -9.50
CA GLY A 99 4.01 -4.66 -10.03
C GLY A 99 3.25 -5.86 -10.59
N GLU A 100 3.92 -6.72 -11.37
CA GLU A 100 3.34 -7.96 -11.89
C GLU A 100 2.97 -8.95 -10.77
N MET A 101 3.78 -9.01 -9.70
CA MET A 101 3.47 -9.87 -8.54
C MET A 101 2.33 -9.29 -7.67
N ALA A 102 2.27 -7.97 -7.53
CA ALA A 102 1.23 -7.28 -6.76
C ALA A 102 -0.15 -7.32 -7.42
N SER A 103 -0.20 -7.38 -8.75
CA SER A 103 -1.46 -7.60 -9.48
C SER A 103 -1.92 -9.06 -9.40
N PHE A 104 -0.98 -10.02 -9.37
CA PHE A 104 -1.28 -11.45 -9.29
C PHE A 104 -1.79 -11.89 -7.90
N ILE A 105 -1.21 -11.37 -6.81
CA ILE A 105 -1.62 -11.69 -5.44
C ILE A 105 -2.06 -10.40 -4.72
N PRO A 106 -3.32 -9.98 -4.85
CA PRO A 106 -3.83 -8.74 -4.28
C PRO A 106 -4.15 -8.90 -2.79
N VAL A 107 -3.15 -9.22 -1.99
CA VAL A 107 -3.24 -9.27 -0.52
C VAL A 107 -2.76 -7.96 0.08
N ALA A 108 -3.33 -7.55 1.20
CA ALA A 108 -2.83 -6.42 1.98
C ALA A 108 -1.53 -6.84 2.69
N GLY A 109 -0.41 -6.82 1.96
CA GLY A 109 0.91 -7.28 2.39
C GLY A 109 2.04 -6.42 1.83
N SER A 110 3.27 -6.75 2.22
CA SER A 110 4.50 -6.11 1.73
C SER A 110 5.30 -7.12 0.89
N PHE A 111 6.48 -6.73 0.41
CA PHE A 111 7.36 -7.60 -0.38
C PHE A 111 7.65 -8.95 0.29
N CYS A 112 7.68 -9.02 1.62
CA CYS A 112 7.85 -10.29 2.35
C CYS A 112 6.72 -11.29 2.10
N THR A 113 5.50 -10.82 1.81
CA THR A 113 4.34 -11.68 1.52
C THR A 113 4.48 -12.37 0.16
N PHE A 114 5.28 -11.84 -0.76
CA PHE A 114 5.58 -12.48 -2.04
C PHE A 114 6.75 -13.48 -1.97
N ALA A 115 7.51 -13.50 -0.86
CA ALA A 115 8.71 -14.34 -0.70
C ALA A 115 8.47 -15.65 0.07
N GLY A 116 7.24 -15.88 0.56
CA GLY A 116 6.84 -17.02 1.38
C GLY A 116 6.31 -18.20 0.60
#